data_AF-A0A7S2W384-F1
#
_entry.id   AF-A0A7S2W384-F1
#
_cell.length_a   1.000
_cell.length_b   1.000
_cell.length_c   1.000
_cell.angle_alpha   90.00
_cell.angle_beta   90.00
_cell.angle_gamma   90.00
#
_symmetry.space_group_name_H-M   'P 1'
#
loop_
_entity.id
_entity.type
_entity.pdbx_description
1 polymer ?
#
loop_
_entity_poly.entity_id
_entity_poly.type
_entity_poly.pdbx_seq_one_letter_code
_entity_poly.pdbx_strand_id
1 'polypeptide(L)'
;EKEIYNTSLRATSGATSHSANFTLAGYQSYCTPNTNANTYDSSCSREEAPLYLFDREALLGKCPQLTKDVSDPALIEPFSCNEEGYYDLFRHLGDKGRPDHTWLIAGPERSGSLFHVDPNATHAWNACISGKKRWIF
;
A
#
# COMPACT_ATOMS: atom_id res chain seq x y z
N GLU A 1 16.90 10.88 -3.42
CA GLU A 1 16.56 9.71 -4.29
C GLU A 1 17.23 8.40 -3.88
N LYS A 2 18.56 8.31 -3.72
CA LYS A 2 19.25 7.03 -3.43
C LYS A 2 18.88 6.34 -2.11
N GLU A 3 18.34 7.08 -1.13
CA GLU A 3 18.06 6.58 0.22
C GLU A 3 16.79 5.70 0.27
N ILE A 4 15.76 6.03 -0.52
CA ILE A 4 14.48 5.31 -0.53
C ILE A 4 14.63 3.89 -1.10
N TYR A 5 15.56 3.68 -2.02
CA TYR A 5 15.81 2.38 -2.64
C TYR A 5 16.27 1.31 -1.66
N ASN A 6 16.90 1.72 -0.55
CA ASN A 6 17.34 0.83 0.53
C ASN A 6 16.37 0.81 1.71
N THR A 7 15.32 1.64 1.69
CA THR A 7 14.29 1.64 2.73
C THR A 7 13.60 0.30 2.77
N SER A 8 13.58 -0.32 3.96
CA SER A 8 12.88 -1.58 4.19
C SER A 8 11.38 -1.32 4.24
N LEU A 9 10.62 -1.94 3.34
CA LEU A 9 9.17 -1.90 3.28
C LEU A 9 8.61 -3.26 3.67
N ARG A 10 7.37 -3.24 4.17
CA ARG A 10 6.63 -4.44 4.56
C ARG A 10 5.73 -4.89 3.41
N ALA A 11 5.83 -6.16 3.01
CA ALA A 11 4.74 -6.83 2.31
C ALA A 11 4.09 -7.84 3.23
N THR A 12 2.81 -8.02 2.96
CA THR A 12 2.03 -9.15 3.40
C THR A 12 1.39 -9.75 2.16
N SER A 13 1.61 -11.03 1.89
CA SER A 13 0.75 -11.73 0.94
C SER A 13 -0.55 -12.09 1.65
N GLY A 14 -1.69 -11.99 0.97
CA GLY A 14 -2.97 -12.49 1.48
C GLY A 14 -2.93 -13.99 1.84
N ALA A 15 -1.94 -14.73 1.34
CA ALA A 15 -1.74 -16.15 1.61
C ALA A 15 -0.69 -16.46 2.70
N THR A 16 0.00 -15.46 3.28
CA THR A 16 1.09 -15.71 4.26
C THR A 16 0.89 -14.93 5.55
N SER A 17 0.95 -15.62 6.70
CA SER A 17 0.82 -15.02 8.04
C SER A 17 2.04 -14.22 8.50
N HIS A 18 3.18 -14.32 7.81
CA HIS A 18 4.42 -13.65 8.16
C HIS A 18 4.67 -12.50 7.21
N SER A 19 4.91 -11.31 7.75
CA SER A 19 5.35 -10.18 6.93
C SER A 19 6.80 -10.40 6.49
N ALA A 20 7.06 -10.11 5.22
CA ALA A 20 8.40 -10.04 4.69
C ALA A 20 8.86 -8.59 4.61
N ASN A 21 10.11 -8.36 4.98
CA ASN A 21 10.78 -7.09 4.81
C ASN A 21 11.68 -7.18 3.58
N PHE A 22 11.58 -6.20 2.69
CA PHE A 22 12.46 -6.08 1.52
C PHE A 22 12.76 -4.61 1.26
N THR A 23 13.82 -4.34 0.52
CA THR A 23 14.09 -2.99 0.03
C THR A 23 13.17 -2.67 -1.14
N LEU A 24 12.81 -1.40 -1.31
CA LEU A 24 12.01 -0.98 -2.48
C LEU A 24 12.68 -1.40 -3.80
N ALA A 25 14.01 -1.32 -3.88
CA ALA A 25 14.77 -1.80 -5.02
C ALA A 25 14.56 -3.31 -5.28
N GLY A 26 14.62 -4.13 -4.23
CA GLY A 26 14.38 -5.56 -4.33
C GLY A 26 12.96 -5.88 -4.80
N TYR A 27 11.96 -5.15 -4.30
CA TYR A 27 10.58 -5.30 -4.74
C TYR A 27 10.37 -4.88 -6.19
N GLN A 28 11.01 -3.79 -6.60
CA GLN A 28 10.96 -3.33 -7.97
C GLN A 28 11.56 -4.40 -8.90
N SER A 29 12.74 -4.92 -8.58
CA SER A 29 13.35 -6.02 -9.34
C SER A 29 12.47 -7.25 -9.41
N TYR A 30 11.77 -7.58 -8.32
CA TYR A 30 10.81 -8.69 -8.27
C TYR A 30 9.60 -8.48 -9.20
N CYS A 31 9.10 -7.24 -9.28
CA CYS A 31 7.95 -6.88 -10.11
C CYS A 31 8.30 -6.69 -11.60
N THR A 32 9.53 -6.25 -11.91
CA THR A 32 9.93 -5.89 -13.28
C THR A 32 10.42 -7.10 -14.08
N PRO A 33 10.02 -7.26 -15.34
CA PRO A 33 10.56 -8.28 -16.23
C PRO A 33 12.08 -8.17 -16.41
N ASN A 34 12.77 -9.31 -16.46
CA ASN A 34 14.20 -9.32 -16.76
C ASN A 34 14.42 -9.10 -18.27
N THR A 35 14.75 -7.88 -18.66
CA THR A 35 14.98 -7.51 -20.08
C THR A 35 16.23 -8.13 -20.70
N ASN A 36 17.11 -8.73 -19.90
CA ASN A 36 18.37 -9.33 -20.37
C ASN A 36 18.24 -10.81 -20.74
N ALA A 37 17.16 -11.46 -20.33
CA ALA A 37 16.75 -12.74 -20.88
C ALA A 37 15.80 -12.46 -22.05
N ASN A 38 15.85 -13.24 -23.13
CA ASN A 38 14.91 -13.14 -24.26
C ASN A 38 13.45 -13.53 -23.88
N THR A 39 13.05 -13.28 -22.64
CA THR A 39 11.78 -13.63 -22.01
C THR A 39 11.30 -12.42 -21.22
N TYR A 40 10.11 -11.91 -21.54
CA TYR A 40 9.44 -10.81 -20.84
C TYR A 40 8.85 -11.25 -19.47
N ASP A 41 9.56 -12.11 -18.76
CA ASP A 41 9.10 -12.79 -17.55
C ASP A 41 9.68 -12.10 -16.30
N SER A 42 8.84 -11.52 -15.45
CA SER A 42 9.24 -11.08 -14.11
C SER A 42 9.26 -12.26 -13.15
N SER A 43 9.97 -12.19 -12.03
CA SER A 43 9.98 -13.32 -11.08
C SER A 43 8.58 -13.65 -10.54
N CYS A 44 7.72 -12.64 -10.42
CA CYS A 44 6.36 -12.78 -9.90
C CYS A 44 5.33 -13.28 -10.92
N SER A 45 5.67 -13.34 -12.21
CA SER A 45 4.74 -13.53 -13.32
C SER A 45 4.01 -14.88 -13.34
N ARG A 46 4.54 -15.90 -12.66
CA ARG A 46 3.96 -17.24 -12.56
C ARG A 46 3.43 -17.57 -11.17
N GLU A 47 3.57 -16.64 -10.23
CA GLU A 47 3.04 -16.83 -8.87
C GLU A 47 1.52 -16.64 -8.87
N GLU A 48 0.82 -17.55 -8.21
CA GLU A 48 -0.64 -17.49 -8.02
C GLU A 48 -1.04 -16.35 -7.07
N ALA A 49 -0.23 -16.10 -6.04
CA ALA A 49 -0.42 -15.03 -5.07
C ALA A 49 0.90 -14.25 -4.86
N PRO A 50 1.27 -13.36 -5.81
CA PRO A 50 2.48 -12.57 -5.72
C PRO A 50 2.57 -11.73 -4.44
N LEU A 51 3.80 -11.37 -4.05
CA LEU A 51 4.04 -10.46 -2.93
C LEU A 51 3.31 -9.12 -3.16
N TYR A 52 2.60 -8.68 -2.13
CA TYR A 52 1.78 -7.48 -2.16
C TYR A 52 2.31 -6.49 -1.12
N LEU A 53 2.93 -5.41 -1.58
CA LEU A 53 3.45 -4.35 -0.73
C LEU A 53 2.27 -3.71 0.00
N PHE A 54 2.36 -3.69 1.33
CA PHE A 54 1.29 -3.24 2.21
C PHE A 54 1.92 -2.57 3.44
N ASP A 55 2.33 -1.31 3.27
CA ASP A 55 3.13 -0.59 4.25
C ASP A 55 2.33 0.53 4.92
N ARG A 56 2.14 0.39 6.23
CA ARG A 56 1.37 1.31 7.09
C ARG A 56 2.13 2.60 7.44
N GLU A 57 3.45 2.58 7.34
CA GLU A 57 4.33 3.67 7.79
C GLU A 57 4.78 4.55 6.62
N ALA A 58 4.61 4.08 5.38
CA ALA A 58 5.07 4.75 4.16
C ALA A 58 4.68 6.24 4.10
N LEU A 59 3.44 6.58 4.47
CA LEU A 59 2.93 7.96 4.48
C LEU A 59 3.19 8.71 5.80
N LEU A 60 3.61 8.00 6.85
CA LEU A 60 3.85 8.53 8.19
C LEU A 60 5.34 8.89 8.40
N GLY A 61 5.95 9.49 7.39
CA GLY A 61 7.33 9.99 7.44
C GLY A 61 8.41 9.01 6.97
N LYS A 62 8.07 7.74 6.72
CA LYS A 62 9.02 6.76 6.16
C LYS A 62 9.45 7.08 4.73
N CYS A 63 8.53 7.63 3.93
CA CYS A 63 8.80 8.09 2.56
C CYS A 63 8.38 9.57 2.42
N PRO A 64 9.20 10.55 2.85
CA PRO A 64 8.81 11.97 2.89
C PRO A 64 8.37 12.54 1.54
N GLN A 65 9.02 12.10 0.45
CA GLN A 65 8.64 12.52 -0.90
C GLN A 65 7.24 12.02 -1.26
N LEU A 66 6.91 10.77 -0.93
CA LEU A 66 5.58 10.21 -1.18
C LEU A 66 4.51 10.96 -0.39
N THR A 67 4.75 11.26 0.89
CA THR A 67 3.84 12.09 1.71
C THR A 67 3.58 13.45 1.06
N LYS A 68 4.60 14.06 0.44
CA LYS A 68 4.45 15.31 -0.31
C LYS A 68 3.69 15.12 -1.63
N ASP A 69 3.91 14.03 -2.34
CA ASP A 69 3.25 13.78 -3.63
C ASP A 69 1.75 13.49 -3.46
N VAL A 70 1.35 12.93 -2.32
CA VAL A 70 -0.05 12.69 -1.99
C VAL A 70 -0.68 13.81 -1.17
N SER A 71 0.01 14.92 -0.87
CA SER A 71 -0.47 15.96 0.06
C SER A 71 -1.72 16.72 -0.38
N ASP A 72 -2.26 16.43 -1.57
CA ASP A 72 -3.55 16.94 -1.99
C ASP A 72 -4.65 16.43 -1.02
N PRO A 73 -5.36 17.32 -0.30
CA PRO A 73 -6.44 16.92 0.59
C PRO A 73 -7.51 16.06 -0.07
N ALA A 74 -7.73 16.22 -1.38
CA ALA A 74 -8.67 15.37 -2.13
C ALA A 74 -8.20 13.90 -2.24
N LEU A 75 -6.90 13.64 -2.09
CA LEU A 75 -6.30 12.30 -2.14
C LEU A 75 -6.10 11.65 -0.79
N ILE A 76 -5.97 12.41 0.31
CA ILE A 76 -5.74 11.87 1.67
C ILE A 76 -7.03 11.86 2.49
N GLU A 77 -7.91 12.84 2.26
CA GLU A 77 -9.08 13.04 3.08
C GLU A 77 -10.29 13.44 2.22
N PRO A 78 -10.67 12.62 1.21
CA PRO A 78 -11.78 12.94 0.31
C PRO A 78 -13.11 13.19 1.05
N PHE A 79 -13.23 12.74 2.30
CA PHE A 79 -14.42 12.89 3.12
C PHE A 79 -14.26 13.86 4.30
N SER A 80 -13.08 14.36 4.67
CA SER A 80 -12.93 15.18 5.90
C SER A 80 -13.39 16.63 5.78
N CYS A 81 -13.84 17.06 4.60
CA CYS A 81 -14.09 18.46 4.29
C CYS A 81 -15.55 18.67 3.84
N ASN A 82 -16.50 18.56 4.75
CA ASN A 82 -17.82 19.17 4.60
C ASN A 82 -18.22 19.92 5.88
N GLU A 83 -19.20 20.82 5.76
CA GLU A 83 -19.69 21.70 6.84
C GLU A 83 -20.25 20.92 8.05
N GLU A 84 -20.43 19.59 7.93
CA GLU A 84 -21.09 18.71 8.91
C GLU A 84 -20.15 17.83 9.75
N GLY A 85 -18.84 17.76 9.46
CA GLY A 85 -17.85 17.24 10.42
C GLY A 85 -16.79 16.27 9.90
N TYR A 86 -15.82 15.98 10.76
CA TYR A 86 -14.74 15.02 10.52
C TYR A 86 -15.23 13.58 10.68
N TYR A 87 -15.10 12.75 9.63
CA TYR A 87 -15.46 11.32 9.67
C TYR A 87 -14.40 10.44 10.36
N ASP A 88 -13.23 11.00 10.66
CA ASP A 88 -12.14 10.29 11.33
C ASP A 88 -12.21 10.45 12.86
N LEU A 89 -13.04 9.62 13.51
CA LEU A 89 -13.20 9.63 14.97
C LEU A 89 -11.99 9.07 15.71
N PHE A 90 -11.19 8.21 15.08
CA PHE A 90 -10.04 7.58 15.73
C PHE A 90 -8.91 8.56 16.02
N ARG A 91 -8.89 9.75 15.39
CA ARG A 91 -7.98 10.84 15.74
C ARG A 91 -8.01 11.21 17.23
N HIS A 92 -9.16 11.03 17.90
CA HIS A 92 -9.33 11.37 19.31
C HIS A 92 -8.60 10.42 20.27
N LEU A 93 -8.14 9.26 19.79
CA LEU A 93 -7.33 8.33 20.59
C LEU A 93 -5.85 8.76 20.68
N GLY A 94 -5.44 9.78 19.90
CA GLY A 94 -4.06 10.24 19.80
C GLY A 94 -3.11 9.20 19.18
N ASP A 95 -1.87 9.59 18.93
CA ASP A 95 -0.91 8.78 18.15
C ASP A 95 -0.64 7.39 18.74
N LYS A 96 -0.73 7.25 20.07
CA LYS A 96 -0.48 5.97 20.76
C LYS A 96 -1.69 5.04 20.78
N GLY A 97 -2.90 5.60 20.77
CA GLY A 97 -4.14 4.84 20.88
C GLY A 97 -4.82 4.59 19.54
N ARG A 98 -4.47 5.39 18.53
CA ARG A 98 -5.03 5.31 17.19
C ARG A 98 -4.51 4.06 16.45
N PRO A 99 -5.40 3.20 15.92
CA PRO A 99 -5.00 2.13 15.02
C PRO A 99 -4.35 2.66 13.74
N ASP A 100 -3.59 1.79 13.06
CA ASP A 100 -3.09 2.10 11.72
C ASP A 100 -4.27 2.45 10.79
N HIS A 101 -4.09 3.48 9.96
CA HIS A 101 -5.19 4.09 9.20
C HIS A 101 -4.80 4.55 7.79
N THR A 102 -3.52 4.44 7.41
CA THR A 102 -3.04 4.74 6.07
C THR A 102 -2.12 3.64 5.59
N TRP A 103 -2.21 3.27 4.31
CA TRP A 103 -1.35 2.24 3.73
C TRP A 103 -0.90 2.65 2.33
N LEU A 104 0.40 2.51 2.06
CA LEU A 104 0.89 2.39 0.69
C LEU A 104 0.70 0.95 0.25
N ILE A 105 -0.03 0.79 -0.85
CA ILE A 105 -0.32 -0.52 -1.41
C ILE A 105 0.14 -0.58 -2.85
N ALA A 106 0.98 -1.56 -3.18
CA ALA A 106 1.48 -1.77 -4.52
C ALA A 106 1.68 -3.27 -4.80
N GLY A 107 1.52 -3.68 -6.05
CA GLY A 107 1.89 -5.01 -6.46
C GLY A 107 1.65 -5.32 -7.93
N PRO A 108 2.24 -6.42 -8.41
CA PRO A 108 2.10 -6.86 -9.79
C PRO A 108 0.70 -7.44 -10.06
N GLU A 109 0.44 -7.81 -11.32
CA GLU A 109 -0.78 -8.52 -11.69
C GLU A 109 -0.98 -9.78 -10.81
N ARG A 110 -2.24 -10.09 -10.48
CA ARG A 110 -2.68 -11.16 -9.57
C ARG A 110 -2.38 -10.95 -8.09
N SER A 111 -1.66 -9.90 -7.70
CA SER A 111 -1.59 -9.50 -6.28
C SER A 111 -2.92 -8.91 -5.80
N GLY A 112 -3.20 -9.06 -4.50
CA GLY A 112 -4.43 -8.53 -3.90
C GLY A 112 -4.63 -8.97 -2.46
N SER A 113 -5.77 -8.55 -1.89
CA SER A 113 -6.24 -8.98 -0.57
C SER A 113 -7.30 -10.05 -0.70
N LEU A 114 -7.37 -10.96 0.27
CA LEU A 114 -8.49 -11.89 0.41
C LEU A 114 -9.77 -11.15 0.80
N PHE A 115 -10.93 -11.81 0.70
CA PHE A 115 -12.18 -11.28 1.23
C PHE A 115 -12.05 -10.98 2.72
N HIS A 116 -12.46 -9.78 3.13
CA HIS A 116 -12.44 -9.34 4.51
C HIS A 116 -13.47 -8.24 4.74
N VAL A 117 -13.78 -8.00 6.01
CA VAL A 117 -14.39 -6.78 6.50
C VAL A 117 -13.29 -5.97 7.17
N ASP A 118 -13.28 -4.66 6.96
CA ASP A 118 -12.27 -3.81 7.59
C ASP A 118 -12.32 -3.91 9.13
N PRO A 119 -11.16 -3.92 9.80
CA PRO A 119 -11.11 -3.97 11.26
C PRO A 119 -11.92 -2.84 11.91
N ASN A 120 -12.50 -3.11 13.08
CA ASN A 120 -13.37 -2.17 13.79
C ASN A 120 -14.60 -1.69 12.97
N ALA A 121 -14.95 -2.40 11.90
CA ALA A 121 -16.05 -2.05 10.99
C ALA A 121 -15.95 -0.62 10.44
N THR A 122 -14.72 -0.15 10.19
CA THR A 122 -14.49 1.17 9.60
C THR A 122 -14.95 1.22 8.16
N HIS A 123 -15.26 2.43 7.70
CA HIS A 123 -15.29 2.70 6.27
C HIS A 123 -13.87 2.95 5.77
N ALA A 124 -13.58 2.52 4.55
CA ALA A 124 -12.31 2.79 3.88
C ALA A 124 -12.53 3.43 2.51
N TRP A 125 -11.54 4.18 2.06
CA TRP A 125 -11.44 4.69 0.70
C TRP A 125 -10.11 4.23 0.09
N ASN A 126 -10.10 3.96 -1.21
CA ASN A 126 -8.91 3.46 -1.92
C ASN A 126 -8.65 4.31 -3.16
N ALA A 127 -7.62 5.16 -3.11
CA ALA A 127 -7.19 5.93 -4.27
C ALA A 127 -6.24 5.10 -5.16
N CYS A 128 -6.73 4.72 -6.35
CA CYS A 128 -5.91 4.02 -7.34
C CYS A 128 -5.09 5.04 -8.15
N ILE A 129 -3.80 5.16 -7.83
CA ILE A 129 -2.88 6.11 -8.49
C ILE A 129 -2.41 5.60 -9.87
N SER A 130 -2.19 4.29 -9.99
CA SER A 130 -1.73 3.65 -11.23
C SER A 130 -2.25 2.21 -11.34
N GLY A 131 -2.44 1.76 -12.58
CA GLY A 131 -2.96 0.43 -12.89
C GLY A 131 -4.49 0.33 -12.77
N LYS A 132 -4.99 -0.86 -12.46
CA LYS A 132 -6.42 -1.16 -12.29
C LYS A 132 -6.59 -2.17 -11.16
N LYS A 133 -7.62 -1.97 -10.32
CA LYS A 133 -8.04 -2.92 -9.29
C LYS A 133 -9.44 -3.46 -9.62
N ARG A 134 -9.65 -4.75 -9.39
CA ARG A 134 -10.97 -5.39 -9.49
C ARG A 134 -11.52 -5.59 -8.09
N TRP A 135 -12.78 -5.23 -7.88
CA TRP A 135 -13.47 -5.31 -6.60
C TRP A 135 -14.71 -6.17 -6.71
N ILE A 136 -15.02 -6.89 -5.64
CA ILE A 136 -16.26 -7.62 -5.42
C ILE A 136 -16.68 -7.27 -3.99
N PHE A 137 -17.90 -6.77 -3.82
CA PHE A 137 -18.48 -6.36 -2.55
C PHE A 137 -19.60 -7.33 -2.16
#